data_AF-A0A7L4KH25-F1
#
_entry.id   AF-A0A7L4KH25-F1
#
_cell.length_a   1.000
_cell.length_b   1.000
_cell.length_c   1.000
_cell.angle_alpha   90.00
_cell.angle_beta   90.00
_cell.angle_gamma   90.00
#
_symmetry.space_group_name_H-M   'P 1'
#
loop_
_entity.id
_entity.type
_entity.pdbx_description
1 polymer ?
#
loop_
_entity_poly.entity_id
_entity_poly.type
_entity_poly.pdbx_seq_one_letter_code
_entity_poly.pdbx_strand_id
1 'polypeptide(L)' 'SDSPAHCPSGERLCSTEEATAGSGTYIRHGFIFSSLAGCLEKRSEGSGLSVVSVVRDAEAQLLPDVGDVVTCKV' A
#
# COMPACT_ATOMS: atom_id res chain seq x y z
N SER A 1 -6.21 17.08 13.03
CA SER A 1 -6.86 17.01 11.72
C SER A 1 -5.84 16.52 10.72
N ASP A 2 -5.53 15.22 10.73
CA ASP A 2 -4.64 14.60 9.75
C ASP A 2 -5.55 13.74 8.86
N SER A 3 -6.17 14.39 7.89
CA SER A 3 -6.95 13.69 6.86
C SER A 3 -5.97 12.93 5.97
N PRO A 4 -6.12 11.60 5.80
CA PRO A 4 -5.20 10.82 5.00
C PRO A 4 -5.13 11.36 3.57
N ALA A 5 -3.91 11.48 3.04
CA ALA A 5 -3.70 11.95 1.67
C ALA A 5 -4.34 10.95 0.69
N HIS A 6 -5.29 11.42 -0.11
CA HIS A 6 -5.95 10.61 -1.13
C HIS A 6 -5.21 10.76 -2.46
N CYS A 7 -4.73 9.65 -3.01
CA CYS A 7 -3.95 9.59 -4.24
C CYS A 7 -4.78 9.00 -5.38
N PRO A 8 -4.89 9.65 -6.56
CA PRO A 8 -5.50 9.03 -7.74
C PRO A 8 -4.67 7.88 -8.31
N SER A 9 -5.31 7.01 -9.08
CA SER A 9 -4.61 5.96 -9.84
C SER A 9 -3.64 6.56 -10.86
N GLY A 10 -2.42 6.04 -10.90
CA GLY A 10 -1.34 6.52 -11.77
C GLY A 10 -0.50 7.66 -11.20
N GLU A 11 -0.81 8.18 -10.00
CA GLU A 11 0.02 9.21 -9.35
C GLU A 11 1.41 8.66 -8.99
N ARG A 12 2.46 9.47 -9.20
CA ARG A 12 3.82 9.16 -8.76
C ARG A 12 3.99 9.51 -7.29
N LEU A 13 4.32 8.52 -6.47
CA LEU A 13 4.41 8.64 -5.02
C LEU A 13 5.83 8.99 -4.57
N CYS A 14 6.82 8.15 -4.90
CA CYS A 14 8.22 8.29 -4.46
C CYS A 14 9.17 7.46 -5.33
N SER A 15 10.48 7.55 -5.04
CA SER A 15 11.52 6.74 -5.67
C SER A 15 11.65 5.37 -4.97
N THR A 16 12.09 4.35 -5.72
CA THR A 16 12.45 3.03 -5.13
C THR A 16 13.66 3.10 -4.20
N GLU A 17 14.42 4.19 -4.24
CA GLU A 17 15.53 4.45 -3.31
C GLU A 17 15.05 4.96 -1.94
N GLU A 18 13.84 5.53 -1.88
CA GLU A 18 13.28 6.14 -0.66
C GLU A 18 12.33 5.21 0.09
N ALA A 19 11.67 4.31 -0.64
CA ALA A 19 10.63 3.44 -0.12
C ALA A 19 10.48 2.17 -0.95
N THR A 20 9.84 1.17 -0.36
CA THR A 20 9.45 -0.08 -1.03
C THR A 20 7.97 -0.02 -1.42
N ALA A 21 7.64 -0.53 -2.61
CA ALA A 21 6.27 -0.62 -3.09
C ALA A 21 5.48 -1.68 -2.32
N GLY A 22 4.38 -1.26 -1.68
CA GLY A 22 3.42 -2.12 -0.99
C GLY A 22 2.12 -2.29 -1.78
N SER A 23 1.06 -2.74 -1.11
CA SER A 23 -0.25 -2.99 -1.72
C SER A 23 -0.83 -1.74 -2.39
N GLY A 24 -1.45 -1.91 -3.55
CA GLY A 24 -2.04 -0.79 -4.30
C GLY A 24 -1.02 0.15 -4.96
N THR A 25 0.22 -0.29 -5.10
CA THR A 25 1.27 0.44 -5.83
C THR A 25 1.94 -0.44 -6.88
N TYR A 26 2.64 0.17 -7.83
CA TYR A 26 3.48 -0.53 -8.79
C TYR A 26 4.76 0.27 -9.08
N ILE A 27 5.80 -0.42 -9.56
CA ILE A 27 7.09 0.19 -9.88
C ILE A 27 7.22 0.35 -11.39
N ARG A 28 7.63 1.53 -11.84
CA ARG A 28 7.99 1.79 -13.24
C ARG A 28 9.17 2.77 -13.32
N HIS A 29 10.23 2.37 -14.01
CA HIS A 29 11.45 3.19 -14.21
C HIS A 29 12.06 3.76 -12.90
N GLY A 30 12.11 2.98 -11.83
CA GLY A 30 12.69 3.41 -10.55
C GLY A 30 11.79 4.29 -9.69
N PHE A 31 10.53 4.46 -10.07
CA PHE A 31 9.53 5.20 -9.29
C PHE A 31 8.36 4.30 -8.91
N ILE A 32 7.79 4.58 -7.74
CA ILE A 32 6.58 3.97 -7.22
C ILE A 32 5.40 4.83 -7.62
N PHE A 33 4.40 4.19 -8.20
CA PHE A 33 3.14 4.81 -8.62
C PHE A 33 1.97 4.14 -7.92
N SER A 34 0.91 4.91 -7.72
CA SER A 34 -0.37 4.38 -7.27
C SER A 34 -1.01 3.53 -8.37
N SER A 35 -1.46 2.32 -8.05
CA SER A 35 -2.27 1.51 -8.97
C SER A 35 -3.77 1.79 -8.82
N LEU A 36 -4.21 2.44 -7.74
CA LEU A 36 -5.63 2.62 -7.42
C LEU A 36 -5.90 3.94 -6.69
N ALA A 37 -7.10 4.50 -6.87
CA ALA A 37 -7.49 5.69 -6.10
C ALA A 37 -7.76 5.30 -4.65
N GLY A 38 -7.08 5.94 -3.69
CA GLY A 38 -7.16 5.54 -2.28
C GLY A 38 -6.30 6.38 -1.34
N CYS A 39 -6.28 5.99 -0.08
CA CYS A 39 -5.49 6.61 0.97
C CYS A 39 -4.05 6.10 0.94
N LEU A 40 -3.09 7.02 0.95
CA LEU A 40 -1.67 6.71 1.04
C LEU A 40 -1.29 6.31 2.47
N GLU A 41 -0.77 5.10 2.63
CA GLU A 41 -0.24 4.60 3.90
C GLU A 41 1.27 4.40 3.78
N LYS A 42 2.02 4.98 4.73
CA LYS A 42 3.47 4.81 4.81
C LYS A 42 3.81 4.11 6.13
N ARG A 43 4.25 2.86 6.05
CA ARG A 43 4.68 2.06 7.20
C ARG A 43 6.20 2.03 7.28
N SER A 44 6.77 2.46 8.39
CA SER A 44 8.20 2.33 8.64
C SER A 44 8.51 0.95 9.20
N GLU A 45 9.25 0.12 8.47
CA GLU A 45 9.79 -1.14 8.99
C GLU A 45 11.17 -0.92 9.62
N GLY A 46 11.18 -0.38 10.84
CA GLY A 46 12.39 -0.27 11.65
C GLY A 46 13.52 0.51 10.98
N SER A 47 14.68 -0.14 10.78
CA SER A 47 15.90 0.45 10.19
C SER A 47 15.96 0.38 8.65
N GLY A 48 14.91 -0.15 8.01
CA GLY A 48 14.83 -0.31 6.55
C GLY A 48 14.14 0.85 5.84
N LEU A 49 13.99 0.71 4.52
CA LEU A 49 13.14 1.61 3.73
C LEU A 49 11.67 1.44 4.13
N SER A 50 10.95 2.53 4.26
CA SER A 50 9.52 2.49 4.54
C SER A 50 8.74 1.84 3.40
N VAL A 51 7.68 1.10 3.72
CA VAL A 51 6.74 0.55 2.74
C VAL A 51 5.64 1.57 2.47
N VAL A 52 5.38 1.84 1.19
CA VAL A 52 4.32 2.74 0.74
C VAL A 52 3.22 1.93 0.06
N SER A 53 2.00 2.06 0.59
CA SER A 53 0.80 1.37 0.10
C SER A 53 -0.30 2.37 -0.20
N VAL A 54 -1.20 2.04 -1.11
CA VAL A 54 -2.45 2.78 -1.34
C VAL A 54 -3.61 1.82 -1.11
N VAL A 55 -4.52 2.19 -0.22
CA VAL A 55 -5.67 1.36 0.16
C VAL A 55 -6.98 2.09 -0.12
N ARG A 56 -8.00 1.36 -0.55
CA ARG A 56 -9.39 1.85 -0.54
C ARG A 56 -9.98 1.57 0.82
N ASP A 57 -10.72 2.54 1.38
CA ASP A 57 -11.41 2.40 2.67
C ASP A 57 -12.33 1.16 2.76
N ALA A 58 -12.75 0.60 1.62
CA ALA A 58 -13.74 -0.47 1.54
C ALA A 58 -13.16 -1.89 1.39
N GLU A 59 -11.85 -2.09 1.21
CA GLU A 59 -11.29 -3.40 0.88
C GLU A 59 -10.01 -3.69 1.68
N ALA A 60 -10.18 -4.23 2.90
CA ALA A 60 -9.13 -5.04 3.50
C ALA A 60 -8.90 -6.24 2.56
N GLN A 61 -7.64 -6.48 2.16
CA GLN A 61 -7.27 -7.61 1.32
C GLN A 61 -7.78 -8.90 1.96
N LEU A 62 -8.77 -9.55 1.34
CA LEU A 62 -9.44 -10.76 1.84
C LEU A 62 -8.61 -12.03 1.64
N LEU A 63 -7.39 -11.91 1.11
CA LEU A 63 -6.53 -13.04 0.87
C LEU A 63 -5.80 -13.39 2.18
N PRO A 64 -6.09 -14.54 2.80
CA PRO A 64 -5.37 -14.95 4.01
C PRO A 64 -3.94 -15.33 3.67
N ASP A 65 -3.01 -14.94 4.54
CA ASP A 65 -1.62 -15.38 4.48
C ASP A 65 -1.44 -16.77 5.11
N VAL A 66 -0.32 -17.42 4.80
CA VAL A 66 0.03 -18.71 5.42
C VAL A 66 0.21 -18.50 6.93
N GLY A 67 -0.67 -19.11 7.72
CA GLY A 67 -0.69 -18.99 9.17
C GLY A 67 -1.91 -18.25 9.72
N ASP A 68 -2.71 -17.63 8.86
CA ASP A 68 -3.94 -16.96 9.27
C ASP A 68 -5.03 -17.97 9.69
N VAL A 69 -5.74 -17.64 10.76
CA VAL A 69 -6.90 -18.40 11.23
C VAL A 69 -8.17 -17.77 10.64
N VAL A 70 -8.91 -18.56 9.87
CA VAL A 70 -10.15 -18.12 9.21
C VAL A 70 -11.39 -18.75 9.86
N THR A 71 -12.48 -17.98 9.90
CA THR A 71 -13.80 -18.49 10.31
C THR A 71 -14.58 -18.93 9.06
N CYS A 72 -15.03 -20.18 9.03
CA CYS A 72 -15.88 -20.69 7.95
C CYS A 72 -17.29 -21.02 8.47
N LYS A 73 -18.31 -20.80 7.65
CA LYS A 73 -19.65 -21.36 7.87
C LYS A 73 -19.73 -22.72 7.18
N VAL A 74 -20.18 -23.74 7.91
CA VAL A 74 -20.43 -25.10 7.37
C VAL A 74 -21.80 -25.16 6.73
#